data_AF-A0A6M0LMF0-F1
#
_entry.id   AF-A0A6M0LMF0-F1
#
_cell.length_a   1.000
_cell.length_b   1.000
_cell.length_c   1.000
_cell.angle_alpha   90.00
_cell.angle_beta   90.00
_cell.angle_gamma   90.00
#
_symmetry.space_group_name_H-M   'P 1'
#
loop_
_entity.id
_entity.type
_entity.pdbx_description
1 polymer ?
#
loop_
_entity_poly.entity_id
_entity_poly.type
_entity_poly.pdbx_seq_one_letter_code
_entity_poly.pdbx_strand_id
1 'polypeptide(L)'
;MFCVKCGQLLPEGSSFCSKCGTPISFVNEKRNESIEPAQFNDNTPSESEDIADVIRKINQSMPYYENIQQQIDKISRLERKRTLTLTAPISFIWGCIRFSIVFVLLNMPLLPFVTLMGGPEEHPMFIMPAAFIASIYGLFGRYINSYIMGRKLNTLYKNLADYAANNATPESFVLAPDYRCSSAANFIKNCLINKMASSLGEAYNLYNNHLYQNNTTSQLNSISLQLWNGVNVNW
;
A
#
# COMPACT_ATOMS: atom_id res chain seq x y z
N MET A 1 6.56 29.89 -19.84
CA MET A 1 5.59 28.83 -19.43
C MET A 1 5.57 27.73 -20.49
N PHE A 2 5.17 26.50 -20.15
CA PHE A 2 5.09 25.38 -21.10
C PHE A 2 3.64 24.97 -21.35
N CYS A 3 3.32 24.55 -22.57
CA CYS A 3 1.98 24.05 -22.89
C CYS A 3 1.70 22.73 -22.15
N VAL A 4 0.63 22.67 -21.36
CA VAL A 4 0.19 21.45 -20.66
C VAL A 4 -0.11 20.27 -21.59
N LYS A 5 -0.44 20.54 -22.85
CA LYS A 5 -0.80 19.48 -23.82
C LYS A 5 0.40 18.94 -24.60
N CYS A 6 1.38 19.77 -24.94
CA CYS A 6 2.48 19.36 -25.83
C CYS A 6 3.89 19.67 -25.32
N GLY A 7 4.04 20.31 -24.15
CA GLY A 7 5.33 20.62 -23.54
C GLY A 7 6.15 21.71 -24.25
N GLN A 8 5.62 22.35 -25.29
CA GLN A 8 6.31 23.43 -26.00
C GLN A 8 6.48 24.66 -25.09
N LEU A 9 7.67 25.27 -25.11
CA LEU A 9 7.90 26.56 -24.47
C LEU A 9 7.08 27.65 -25.20
N LEU A 10 6.29 28.39 -24.43
CA LEU A 10 5.41 29.43 -24.94
C LEU A 10 6.05 30.81 -24.71
N PRO A 11 6.06 31.69 -25.72
CA PRO A 11 6.51 33.07 -25.56
C PRO A 11 5.59 33.84 -24.60
N GLU A 12 6.16 34.81 -23.88
CA GLU A 12 5.42 35.58 -22.88
C GLU A 12 4.29 36.39 -23.55
N GLY A 13 3.08 36.27 -23.02
CA GLY A 13 1.88 36.93 -23.55
C GLY A 13 1.09 36.15 -24.63
N SER A 14 1.49 34.93 -25.01
CA SER A 14 0.73 34.15 -26.01
C SER A 14 -0.57 33.59 -25.43
N SER A 15 -1.72 33.90 -26.05
CA SER A 15 -3.04 33.38 -25.65
C SER A 15 -3.28 31.91 -26.05
N PHE A 16 -2.50 31.39 -27.01
CA PHE A 16 -2.64 30.04 -27.54
C PHE A 16 -1.27 29.42 -27.82
N CYS A 17 -1.18 28.09 -27.77
CA CYS A 17 0.02 27.38 -28.18
C CYS A 17 0.20 27.42 -29.70
N SER A 18 1.32 27.95 -30.16
CA SER A 18 1.68 28.04 -31.58
C SER A 18 1.81 26.69 -32.29
N LYS A 19 2.01 25.59 -31.55
CA LYS A 19 2.20 24.25 -32.11
C LYS A 19 0.93 23.38 -32.10
N CYS A 20 0.12 23.44 -31.04
CA CYS A 20 -1.06 22.56 -30.89
C CYS A 20 -2.39 23.31 -30.82
N GLY A 21 -2.38 24.65 -30.87
CA GLY A 21 -3.59 25.49 -30.82
C GLY A 21 -4.31 25.52 -29.47
N THR A 22 -3.76 24.90 -28.42
CA THR A 22 -4.43 24.84 -27.11
C THR A 22 -4.41 26.22 -26.43
N PRO A 23 -5.55 26.77 -25.98
CA PRO A 23 -5.61 28.05 -25.29
C PRO A 23 -4.91 27.97 -23.94
N ILE A 24 -4.21 29.04 -23.59
CA ILE A 24 -3.49 29.15 -22.32
C ILE A 24 -4.31 30.06 -21.42
N SER A 25 -5.05 29.48 -20.48
CA SER A 25 -5.82 30.22 -19.50
C SER A 25 -4.87 30.90 -18.51
N PHE A 26 -4.65 32.20 -18.69
CA PHE A 26 -3.96 33.04 -17.71
C PHE A 26 -4.89 33.23 -16.51
N VAL A 27 -4.59 32.55 -15.41
CA VAL A 27 -5.23 32.83 -14.12
C VAL A 27 -4.64 34.14 -13.59
N ASN A 28 -5.31 35.26 -13.88
CA ASN A 28 -5.08 36.51 -13.17
C ASN A 28 -5.84 36.47 -11.84
N GLU A 29 -5.08 36.53 -10.76
CA GLU A 29 -5.50 36.55 -9.38
C GLU A 29 -6.28 37.84 -9.04
N LYS A 30 -7.61 37.82 -9.15
CA LYS A 30 -8.52 38.70 -8.37
C LYS A 30 -9.86 37.99 -8.10
N ARG A 31 -10.05 37.64 -6.82
CA ARG A 31 -11.32 37.39 -6.10
C ARG A 31 -12.61 37.73 -6.86
N ASN A 32 -13.40 36.71 -7.20
CA ASN A 32 -14.76 36.43 -6.67
C ASN A 32 -15.43 35.33 -7.51
N GLU A 33 -16.16 34.46 -6.80
CA GLU A 33 -17.16 33.49 -7.27
C GLU A 33 -16.72 32.16 -7.93
N SER A 34 -17.34 31.10 -7.38
CA SER A 34 -17.48 29.73 -7.88
C SER A 34 -16.20 28.94 -8.19
N ILE A 35 -15.70 28.25 -7.15
CA ILE A 35 -15.02 26.96 -7.38
C ILE A 35 -16.13 25.97 -7.72
N GLU A 36 -16.30 25.67 -9.01
CA GLU A 36 -16.92 24.42 -9.46
C GLU A 36 -16.08 23.25 -8.91
N PRO A 37 -16.65 22.36 -8.05
CA PRO A 37 -16.05 21.06 -7.87
C PRO A 37 -16.12 20.30 -9.20
N ALA A 38 -15.04 19.58 -9.50
CA ALA A 38 -14.88 18.71 -10.65
C ALA A 38 -16.20 18.08 -11.10
N GLN A 39 -16.55 18.29 -12.38
CA GLN A 39 -17.77 17.76 -12.96
C GLN A 39 -17.86 16.25 -12.76
N PHE A 40 -18.71 15.90 -11.81
CA PHE A 40 -19.25 14.59 -11.57
C PHE A 40 -20.09 14.27 -12.81
N ASN A 41 -19.69 13.23 -13.54
CA ASN A 41 -20.45 12.78 -14.69
C ASN A 41 -21.77 12.21 -14.15
N ASP A 42 -22.82 13.02 -14.24
CA ASP A 42 -24.19 12.72 -13.83
C ASP A 42 -24.72 11.49 -14.58
N ASN A 43 -24.51 10.33 -13.97
CA ASN A 43 -25.39 9.18 -14.12
C ASN A 43 -25.88 8.73 -12.72
N THR A 44 -26.06 9.69 -11.81
CA THR A 44 -26.76 9.50 -10.54
C THR A 44 -28.26 9.66 -10.75
N PRO A 45 -29.08 8.72 -10.25
CA PRO A 45 -30.54 8.80 -10.34
C PRO A 45 -31.08 10.11 -9.77
N SER A 46 -32.00 10.71 -10.50
CA SER A 46 -32.64 11.99 -10.24
C SER A 46 -33.24 12.13 -8.84
N GLU A 47 -33.23 13.38 -8.38
CA GLU A 47 -33.97 13.98 -7.26
C GLU A 47 -35.30 13.29 -6.92
N SER A 48 -35.20 12.35 -5.97
CA SER A 48 -36.19 11.84 -5.01
C SER A 48 -35.99 10.33 -4.84
N GLU A 49 -34.75 9.84 -4.89
CA GLU A 49 -34.49 8.46 -4.55
C GLU A 49 -34.82 8.27 -3.07
N ASP A 50 -35.86 7.49 -2.81
CA ASP A 50 -36.40 7.26 -1.49
C ASP A 50 -35.26 6.78 -0.59
N ILE A 51 -34.92 7.51 0.47
CA ILE A 51 -33.76 7.20 1.33
C ILE A 51 -33.84 5.75 1.83
N ALA A 52 -35.07 5.24 2.01
CA ALA A 52 -35.35 3.86 2.32
C ALA A 52 -34.84 2.87 1.25
N ASP A 53 -34.99 3.19 -0.04
CA ASP A 53 -34.47 2.37 -1.15
C ASP A 53 -32.94 2.39 -1.21
N VAL A 54 -32.32 3.55 -0.99
CA VAL A 54 -30.85 3.68 -0.91
C VAL A 54 -30.31 2.85 0.26
N ILE A 55 -30.92 2.95 1.45
CA ILE A 55 -30.54 2.15 2.63
C ILE A 55 -30.71 0.65 2.33
N ARG A 56 -31.78 0.26 1.63
CA ARG A 56 -32.02 -1.14 1.23
C ARG A 56 -30.91 -1.65 0.31
N LYS A 57 -30.54 -0.89 -0.73
CA LYS A 57 -29.43 -1.26 -1.65
C LYS A 57 -28.09 -1.32 -0.92
N ILE A 58 -27.80 -0.38 -0.01
CA ILE A 58 -26.61 -0.43 0.84
C ILE A 58 -26.58 -1.71 1.67
N ASN A 59 -27.68 -2.06 2.35
CA ASN A 59 -27.79 -3.30 3.13
C ASN A 59 -27.58 -4.57 2.28
N GLN A 60 -28.08 -4.58 1.05
CA GLN A 60 -27.86 -5.71 0.13
C GLN A 60 -26.38 -5.85 -0.28
N SER A 61 -25.66 -4.73 -0.41
CA SER A 61 -24.22 -4.72 -0.74
C SER A 61 -23.28 -4.89 0.47
N MET A 62 -23.76 -4.75 1.71
CA MET A 62 -22.98 -4.94 2.93
C MET A 62 -22.22 -6.28 3.03
N PRO A 63 -22.83 -7.46 2.80
CA PRO A 63 -22.11 -8.73 2.91
C PRO A 63 -20.97 -8.85 1.88
N TYR A 64 -21.12 -8.20 0.72
CA TYR A 64 -20.08 -8.13 -0.30
C TYR A 64 -18.88 -7.29 0.19
N TYR A 65 -19.12 -6.10 0.75
CA TYR A 65 -18.06 -5.26 1.31
C TYR A 65 -17.36 -5.90 2.51
N GLU A 66 -18.09 -6.62 3.37
CA GLU A 66 -17.51 -7.32 4.51
C GLU A 66 -16.60 -8.47 4.08
N ASN A 67 -17.00 -9.24 3.06
CA ASN A 67 -16.16 -10.32 2.52
C ASN A 67 -14.86 -9.77 1.92
N ILE A 68 -14.95 -8.70 1.13
CA ILE A 68 -13.78 -8.02 0.56
C ILE A 68 -12.86 -7.53 1.68
N GLN A 69 -13.41 -6.86 2.69
CA GLN A 69 -12.62 -6.38 3.82
C GLN A 69 -11.92 -7.53 4.56
N GLN A 70 -12.62 -8.65 4.77
CA GLN A 70 -12.05 -9.83 5.42
C GLN A 70 -10.90 -10.44 4.62
N GLN A 71 -10.96 -10.41 3.29
CA GLN A 71 -9.87 -10.88 2.43
C GLN A 71 -8.68 -9.92 2.45
N ILE A 72 -8.92 -8.61 2.40
CA ILE A 72 -7.88 -7.57 2.50
C ILE A 72 -7.14 -7.69 3.84
N ASP A 73 -7.85 -7.94 4.93
CA ASP A 73 -7.27 -8.17 6.26
C ASP A 73 -6.39 -9.43 6.31
N LYS A 74 -6.79 -10.50 5.62
CA LYS A 74 -5.95 -11.71 5.50
C LYS A 74 -4.69 -11.42 4.70
N ILE A 75 -4.81 -10.67 3.61
CA ILE A 75 -3.69 -10.25 2.75
C ILE A 75 -2.71 -9.41 3.57
N SER A 76 -3.17 -8.36 4.27
CA SER A 76 -2.31 -7.46 5.05
C SER A 76 -1.58 -8.18 6.19
N ARG A 77 -2.24 -9.14 6.87
CA ARG A 77 -1.60 -10.00 7.88
C ARG A 77 -0.51 -10.87 7.27
N LEU A 78 -0.73 -11.42 6.08
CA LEU A 78 0.25 -12.24 5.38
C LEU A 78 1.42 -11.41 4.86
N GLU A 79 1.17 -10.21 4.35
CA GLU A 79 2.22 -9.27 3.95
C GLU A 79 3.09 -8.89 5.14
N ARG A 80 2.50 -8.55 6.29
CA ARG A 80 3.26 -8.24 7.50
C ARG A 80 4.17 -9.40 7.92
N LYS A 81 3.65 -10.64 7.88
CA LYS A 81 4.46 -11.85 8.14
C LYS A 81 5.58 -12.02 7.12
N ARG A 82 5.30 -11.78 5.83
CA ARG A 82 6.32 -11.86 4.77
C ARG A 82 7.41 -10.82 4.97
N THR A 83 7.05 -9.58 5.25
CA THR A 83 8.00 -8.49 5.51
C THR A 83 8.89 -8.84 6.69
N LEU A 84 8.32 -9.31 7.81
CA LEU A 84 9.10 -9.73 8.98
C LEU A 84 10.05 -10.90 8.70
N THR A 85 9.68 -11.79 7.78
CA THR A 85 10.52 -12.94 7.38
C THR A 85 11.64 -12.52 6.40
N LEU A 86 11.38 -11.53 5.55
CA LEU A 86 12.27 -11.07 4.50
C LEU A 86 13.25 -9.97 4.97
N THR A 87 12.87 -9.18 5.97
CA THR A 87 13.74 -8.13 6.56
C THR A 87 14.80 -8.68 7.51
N ALA A 88 14.90 -10.01 7.68
CA ALA A 88 16.14 -10.58 8.22
C ALA A 88 17.30 -10.01 7.37
N PRO A 89 18.24 -9.27 7.99
CA PRO A 89 19.04 -8.29 7.27
C PRO A 89 19.75 -8.96 6.11
N ILE A 90 19.34 -8.62 4.88
CA ILE A 90 20.03 -9.03 3.66
C ILE A 90 21.52 -8.64 3.76
N SER A 91 21.83 -7.56 4.49
CA SER A 91 23.17 -7.14 4.88
C SER A 91 23.90 -8.16 5.77
N PHE A 92 23.21 -8.85 6.68
CA PHE A 92 23.79 -9.91 7.50
C PHE A 92 24.10 -11.15 6.65
N ILE A 93 23.22 -11.52 5.73
CA ILE A 93 23.46 -12.63 4.79
C ILE A 93 24.70 -12.34 3.94
N TRP A 94 24.75 -11.16 3.31
CA TRP A 94 25.91 -10.73 2.53
C TRP A 94 27.18 -10.61 3.38
N GLY A 95 27.05 -10.16 4.63
CA GLY A 95 28.12 -10.14 5.61
C GLY A 95 28.69 -11.54 5.88
N CYS A 96 27.83 -12.51 6.20
CA CYS A 96 28.23 -13.90 6.44
C CYS A 96 28.89 -14.54 5.21
N ILE A 97 28.36 -14.29 4.01
CA ILE A 97 28.95 -14.81 2.76
C ILE A 97 30.35 -14.22 2.54
N ARG A 98 30.50 -12.89 2.65
CA ARG A 98 31.81 -12.22 2.48
C ARG A 98 32.82 -12.68 3.52
N PHE A 99 32.42 -12.75 4.80
CA PHE A 99 33.28 -13.25 5.87
C PHE A 99 33.73 -14.69 5.62
N SER A 100 32.85 -15.55 5.12
CA SER A 100 33.17 -16.95 4.86
C SER A 100 34.13 -17.12 3.69
N ILE A 101 33.96 -16.35 2.61
CA ILE A 101 34.90 -16.35 1.48
C ILE A 101 36.28 -15.88 1.95
N VAL A 102 36.34 -14.78 2.71
CA VAL A 102 37.60 -14.25 3.26
C VAL A 102 38.26 -15.25 4.20
N PHE A 103 37.48 -15.91 5.07
CA PHE A 103 37.98 -16.93 5.98
C PHE A 103 38.56 -18.14 5.25
N VAL A 104 37.87 -18.65 4.22
CA VAL A 104 38.38 -19.77 3.40
C VAL A 104 39.67 -19.38 2.68
N LEU A 105 39.72 -18.19 2.07
CA LEU A 105 40.91 -17.71 1.35
C LEU A 105 42.13 -17.52 2.28
N LEU A 106 41.91 -17.00 3.49
CA LEU A 106 42.98 -16.82 4.49
C LEU A 106 43.53 -18.14 5.04
N ASN A 107 42.67 -19.15 5.17
CA ASN A 107 43.06 -20.45 5.76
C ASN A 107 43.47 -21.49 4.72
N MET A 108 43.21 -21.27 3.42
CA MET A 108 43.61 -22.17 2.33
C MET A 108 45.10 -22.56 2.35
N PRO A 109 46.07 -21.64 2.63
CA PRO A 109 47.48 -22.00 2.68
C PRO A 109 47.86 -22.87 3.89
N LEU A 110 47.05 -22.82 4.97
CA LEU A 110 47.29 -23.54 6.22
C LEU A 110 46.75 -24.98 6.20
N LEU A 111 45.85 -25.29 5.26
CA LEU A 111 45.26 -26.62 5.11
C LEU A 111 46.29 -27.77 5.03
N PRO A 112 47.34 -27.71 4.17
CA PRO A 112 48.33 -28.79 4.07
C PRO A 112 49.17 -28.95 5.35
N PHE A 113 49.37 -27.87 6.10
CA PHE A 113 50.11 -27.92 7.37
C PHE A 113 49.29 -28.62 8.47
N VAL A 114 47.98 -28.39 8.51
CA VAL A 114 47.10 -29.01 9.50
C VAL A 114 46.89 -30.49 9.22
N THR A 115 46.79 -30.89 7.95
CA THR A 115 46.74 -32.33 7.59
C THR A 115 48.00 -33.09 7.97
N LEU A 116 49.14 -32.39 8.10
CA LEU A 116 50.42 -32.99 8.51
C LEU A 116 50.54 -33.15 10.04
N MET A 117 49.91 -32.26 10.83
CA MET A 117 50.12 -32.14 12.28
C MET A 117 49.17 -32.96 13.16
N GLY A 118 48.29 -33.79 12.58
CA GLY A 118 47.69 -34.92 13.28
C GLY A 118 46.17 -34.90 13.45
N GLY A 119 45.60 -36.10 13.24
CA GLY A 119 44.38 -36.64 13.83
C GLY A 119 43.08 -35.83 13.66
N PRO A 120 42.08 -36.29 12.88
CA PRO A 120 40.87 -35.52 12.56
C PRO A 120 39.88 -35.30 13.72
N GLU A 121 40.16 -35.73 14.95
CA GLU A 121 39.07 -36.02 15.89
C GLU A 121 38.52 -34.82 16.70
N GLU A 122 39.24 -33.71 16.92
CA GLU A 122 38.70 -32.59 17.73
C GLU A 122 39.08 -31.17 17.27
N HIS A 123 39.50 -31.00 16.01
CA HIS A 123 39.98 -29.68 15.58
C HIS A 123 38.83 -28.68 15.34
N PRO A 124 38.90 -27.48 15.94
CA PRO A 124 37.89 -26.42 15.79
C PRO A 124 37.69 -25.96 14.33
N MET A 125 38.61 -26.32 13.42
CA MET A 125 38.46 -26.10 11.99
C MET A 125 37.30 -26.85 11.34
N PHE A 126 36.77 -27.95 11.94
CA PHE A 126 35.60 -28.65 11.38
C PHE A 126 34.27 -28.14 11.92
N ILE A 127 34.27 -27.53 13.11
CA ILE A 127 33.05 -26.98 13.75
C ILE A 127 32.54 -25.74 13.00
N MET A 128 33.43 -24.86 12.57
CA MET A 128 33.07 -23.61 11.89
C MET A 128 32.38 -23.82 10.52
N PRO A 129 32.86 -24.71 9.62
CA PRO A 129 32.16 -25.07 8.39
C PRO A 129 30.78 -25.68 8.65
N ALA A 130 30.66 -26.55 9.65
CA ALA A 130 29.38 -27.17 9.99
C ALA A 130 28.34 -26.13 10.45
N ALA A 131 28.74 -25.19 11.31
CA ALA A 131 27.88 -24.08 11.73
C ALA A 131 27.48 -23.17 10.56
N PHE A 132 28.38 -22.95 9.60
CA PHE A 132 28.10 -22.16 8.40
C PHE A 132 27.09 -22.85 7.47
N ILE A 133 27.27 -24.15 7.22
CA ILE A 133 26.31 -24.97 6.46
C ILE A 133 24.93 -24.90 7.11
N ALA A 134 24.85 -25.08 8.44
CA ALA A 134 23.59 -24.97 9.18
C ALA A 134 22.93 -23.58 9.03
N SER A 135 23.74 -22.49 9.05
CA SER A 135 23.25 -21.13 8.83
C SER A 135 22.70 -20.92 7.41
N ILE A 136 23.37 -21.44 6.37
CA ILE A 136 22.88 -21.42 4.98
C ILE A 136 21.53 -22.15 4.87
N TYR A 137 21.42 -23.36 5.45
CA TYR A 137 20.15 -24.10 5.44
C TYR A 137 19.03 -23.34 6.16
N GLY A 138 19.33 -22.67 7.28
CA GLY A 138 18.38 -21.80 7.97
C GLY A 138 17.87 -20.63 7.12
N LEU A 139 18.78 -19.98 6.38
CA LEU A 139 18.43 -18.90 5.44
C LEU A 139 17.61 -19.40 4.26
N PHE A 140 17.99 -20.55 3.68
CA PHE A 140 17.26 -21.17 2.59
C PHE A 140 15.83 -21.55 3.02
N GLY A 141 15.66 -22.06 4.25
CA GLY A 141 14.34 -22.32 4.83
C GLY A 141 13.47 -21.06 4.93
N ARG A 142 14.03 -19.92 5.38
CA ARG A 142 13.31 -18.64 5.41
C ARG A 142 12.93 -18.14 4.02
N TYR A 143 13.83 -18.29 3.04
CA TYR A 143 13.59 -17.94 1.65
C TYR A 143 12.44 -18.77 1.05
N ILE A 144 12.47 -20.10 1.23
CA ILE A 144 11.38 -20.99 0.80
C ILE A 144 10.07 -20.58 1.46
N ASN A 145 10.07 -20.30 2.77
CA ASN A 145 8.86 -19.88 3.47
C ASN A 145 8.28 -18.57 2.90
N SER A 146 9.14 -17.57 2.62
CA SER A 146 8.72 -16.33 1.98
C SER A 146 8.14 -16.58 0.57
N TYR A 147 8.74 -17.47 -0.20
CA TYR A 147 8.24 -17.84 -1.53
C TYR A 147 6.86 -18.52 -1.46
N ILE A 148 6.67 -19.46 -0.53
CA ILE A 148 5.38 -20.12 -0.29
C ILE A 148 4.31 -19.10 0.12
N MET A 149 4.64 -18.16 1.01
CA MET A 149 3.72 -17.08 1.41
C MET A 149 3.37 -16.17 0.22
N GLY A 150 4.33 -15.87 -0.65
CA GLY A 150 4.10 -15.10 -1.87
C GLY A 150 3.10 -15.77 -2.82
N ARG A 151 3.18 -17.10 -3.01
CA ARG A 151 2.19 -17.84 -3.80
C ARG A 151 0.79 -17.77 -3.19
N LYS A 152 0.67 -17.99 -1.88
CA LYS A 152 -0.62 -17.87 -1.18
C LYS A 152 -1.23 -16.48 -1.34
N LEU A 153 -0.41 -15.43 -1.26
CA LEU A 153 -0.84 -14.06 -1.47
C LEU A 153 -1.39 -13.85 -2.89
N ASN A 154 -0.70 -14.36 -3.91
CA ASN A 154 -1.13 -14.24 -5.30
C ASN A 154 -2.47 -14.97 -5.56
N THR A 155 -2.64 -16.16 -4.96
CA THR A 155 -3.94 -16.87 -5.03
C THR A 155 -5.06 -16.06 -4.37
N LEU A 156 -4.80 -15.40 -3.23
CA LEU A 156 -5.79 -14.55 -2.59
C LEU A 156 -6.16 -13.33 -3.44
N TYR A 157 -5.17 -12.67 -4.07
CA TYR A 157 -5.44 -11.57 -4.99
C TYR A 157 -6.27 -12.00 -6.18
N LYS A 158 -5.95 -13.16 -6.78
CA LYS A 158 -6.73 -13.70 -7.88
C LYS A 158 -8.17 -14.02 -7.47
N ASN A 159 -8.35 -14.70 -6.34
CA ASN A 159 -9.68 -15.01 -5.81
C ASN A 159 -10.48 -13.74 -5.50
N LEU A 160 -9.82 -12.69 -5.01
CA LEU A 160 -10.46 -11.39 -4.75
C LEU A 160 -10.88 -10.72 -6.06
N ALA A 161 -10.03 -10.75 -7.09
CA ALA A 161 -10.34 -10.21 -8.41
C ALA A 161 -11.50 -10.97 -9.07
N ASP A 162 -11.49 -12.31 -9.02
CA ASP A 162 -12.54 -13.17 -9.56
C ASP A 162 -13.87 -12.94 -8.80
N TYR A 163 -13.82 -12.81 -7.47
CA TYR A 163 -14.98 -12.50 -6.65
C TYR A 163 -15.54 -11.10 -6.96
N ALA A 164 -14.67 -10.11 -7.16
CA ALA A 164 -15.07 -8.78 -7.55
C ALA A 164 -15.73 -8.78 -8.93
N ALA A 165 -15.15 -9.48 -9.92
CA ALA A 165 -15.69 -9.58 -11.27
C ALA A 165 -17.05 -10.29 -11.33
N ASN A 166 -17.22 -11.38 -10.58
CA ASN A 166 -18.44 -12.19 -10.63
C ASN A 166 -19.63 -11.60 -9.86
N ASN A 167 -19.37 -10.76 -8.86
CA ASN A 167 -20.41 -10.15 -8.02
C ASN A 167 -20.57 -8.63 -8.26
N ALA A 168 -19.85 -8.08 -9.23
CA ALA A 168 -20.03 -6.72 -9.72
C ALA A 168 -21.35 -6.62 -10.49
N THR A 169 -22.45 -6.32 -9.80
CA THR A 169 -23.68 -5.88 -10.45
C THR A 169 -23.67 -4.34 -10.54
N PRO A 170 -24.21 -3.73 -11.61
CA PRO A 170 -24.32 -2.27 -11.68
C PRO A 170 -25.13 -1.69 -10.49
N GLU A 171 -25.99 -2.50 -9.88
CA GLU A 171 -26.78 -2.13 -8.70
C GLU A 171 -26.03 -2.27 -7.35
N SER A 172 -24.94 -3.04 -7.28
CA SER A 172 -24.15 -3.17 -6.03
C SER A 172 -23.20 -1.99 -5.81
N PHE A 173 -23.04 -1.12 -6.82
CA PHE A 173 -22.13 0.02 -6.83
C PHE A 173 -22.78 1.35 -6.48
N VAL A 174 -23.65 1.36 -5.46
CA VAL A 174 -24.25 2.61 -4.92
C VAL A 174 -23.17 3.55 -4.37
N LEU A 175 -22.07 3.02 -3.87
CA LEU A 175 -20.96 3.78 -3.29
C LEU A 175 -19.81 3.95 -4.29
N ALA A 176 -19.23 5.15 -4.29
CA ALA A 176 -18.04 5.46 -5.08
C ALA A 176 -16.86 4.52 -4.72
N PRO A 177 -15.96 4.21 -5.67
CA PRO A 177 -14.91 3.19 -5.50
C PRO A 177 -14.07 3.34 -4.23
N ASP A 178 -13.74 4.57 -3.86
CA ASP A 178 -12.88 4.87 -2.71
C ASP A 178 -13.57 4.64 -1.34
N TYR A 179 -14.87 4.33 -1.37
CA TYR A 179 -15.76 4.22 -0.21
C TYR A 179 -16.42 2.84 -0.11
N ARG A 180 -16.01 1.89 -0.97
CA ARG A 180 -16.49 0.50 -1.00
C ARG A 180 -15.86 -0.37 0.10
N CYS A 181 -15.64 0.20 1.28
CA CYS A 181 -15.21 -0.53 2.46
C CYS A 181 -16.35 -0.61 3.47
N SER A 182 -16.42 -1.73 4.21
CA SER A 182 -17.50 -1.98 5.18
C SER A 182 -17.62 -0.86 6.25
N SER A 183 -16.50 -0.22 6.61
CA SER A 183 -16.49 0.89 7.56
C SER A 183 -17.16 2.15 7.01
N ALA A 184 -16.85 2.55 5.76
CA ALA A 184 -17.46 3.71 5.12
C ALA A 184 -18.96 3.50 4.87
N ALA A 185 -19.34 2.33 4.36
CA ALA A 185 -20.74 1.96 4.13
C ALA A 185 -21.57 2.02 5.41
N ASN A 186 -21.04 1.49 6.53
CA ASN A 186 -21.71 1.56 7.83
C ASN A 186 -21.86 3.00 8.35
N PHE A 187 -20.83 3.84 8.19
CA PHE A 187 -20.90 5.23 8.60
C PHE A 187 -21.98 6.00 7.82
N ILE A 188 -21.96 5.89 6.49
CA ILE A 188 -22.92 6.54 5.60
C ILE A 188 -24.34 6.07 5.91
N LYS A 189 -24.53 4.75 6.09
CA LYS A 189 -25.81 4.17 6.53
C LYS A 189 -26.29 4.77 7.85
N ASN A 190 -25.43 4.90 8.84
CA ASN A 190 -25.80 5.46 10.14
C ASN A 190 -26.16 6.95 10.04
N CYS A 191 -25.46 7.72 9.21
CA CYS A 191 -25.81 9.12 8.95
C CYS A 191 -27.20 9.26 8.33
N LEU A 192 -27.56 8.38 7.38
CA LEU A 192 -28.88 8.37 6.74
C LEU A 192 -29.98 7.93 7.73
N ILE A 193 -29.75 6.86 8.51
CA ILE A 193 -30.72 6.37 9.51
C ILE A 193 -31.00 7.43 10.59
N ASN A 194 -29.96 8.10 11.07
CA ASN A 194 -30.08 9.11 12.12
C ASN A 194 -30.49 10.49 11.59
N LYS A 195 -30.82 10.60 10.29
CA LYS A 195 -31.20 11.87 9.64
C LYS A 195 -30.15 12.97 9.81
N MET A 196 -28.87 12.61 9.93
CA MET A 196 -27.76 13.55 9.93
C MET A 196 -27.47 14.09 8.52
N ALA A 197 -27.96 13.39 7.49
CA ALA A 197 -27.89 13.79 6.11
C ALA A 197 -29.26 13.58 5.43
N SER A 198 -29.62 14.52 4.56
CA SER A 198 -30.85 14.53 3.77
C SER A 198 -30.69 13.81 2.42
N SER A 199 -29.45 13.56 1.99
CA SER A 199 -29.13 12.89 0.73
C SER A 199 -27.87 12.02 0.87
N LEU A 200 -27.69 11.09 -0.08
CA LEU A 200 -26.49 10.24 -0.15
C LEU A 200 -25.21 11.09 -0.33
N GLY A 201 -25.27 12.15 -1.14
CA GLY A 201 -24.14 13.07 -1.35
C GLY A 201 -23.75 13.84 -0.09
N GLU A 202 -24.73 14.25 0.72
CA GLU A 202 -24.46 14.91 2.00
C GLU A 202 -23.83 13.94 3.01
N ALA A 203 -24.34 12.70 3.10
CA ALA A 203 -23.77 11.66 3.96
C ALA A 203 -22.32 11.33 3.59
N TYR A 204 -22.01 11.34 2.29
CA TYR A 204 -20.66 11.17 1.76
C TYR A 204 -19.72 12.31 2.16
N ASN A 205 -20.18 13.56 2.05
CA ASN A 205 -19.40 14.73 2.47
C ASN A 205 -19.11 14.72 3.97
N LEU A 206 -20.07 14.29 4.80
CA LEU A 206 -19.85 14.11 6.24
C LEU A 206 -18.79 13.05 6.53
N TYR A 207 -18.81 11.92 5.81
CA TYR A 207 -17.79 10.89 5.95
C TYR A 207 -16.40 11.39 5.54
N ASN A 208 -16.30 12.16 4.45
CA ASN A 208 -15.03 12.78 4.05
C ASN A 208 -14.48 13.70 5.12
N ASN A 209 -15.31 14.59 5.68
CA ASN A 209 -14.90 15.48 6.76
C ASN A 209 -14.42 14.68 7.99
N HIS A 210 -15.12 13.59 8.34
CA HIS A 210 -14.70 12.69 9.40
C HIS A 210 -13.35 12.00 9.11
N LEU A 211 -13.12 11.55 7.87
CA LEU A 211 -11.82 11.01 7.44
C LEU A 211 -10.71 12.06 7.50
N TYR A 212 -10.95 13.28 7.03
CA TYR A 212 -9.97 14.37 7.09
C TYR A 212 -9.60 14.72 8.53
N GLN A 213 -10.57 14.77 9.44
CA GLN A 213 -10.32 15.02 10.86
C GLN A 213 -9.52 13.89 11.52
N ASN A 214 -9.80 12.63 11.17
CA ASN A 214 -9.07 11.48 11.71
C ASN A 214 -7.69 11.28 11.07
N ASN A 215 -7.51 11.62 9.79
CA ASN A 215 -6.21 11.57 9.12
C ASN A 215 -5.31 12.74 9.54
N THR A 216 -5.86 13.90 9.87
CA THR A 216 -5.07 14.99 10.45
C THR A 216 -4.65 14.66 11.89
N THR A 217 -5.46 13.96 12.67
CA THR A 217 -5.03 13.41 13.99
C THR A 217 -4.06 12.25 13.87
N SER A 218 -4.21 11.36 12.88
CA SER A 218 -3.23 10.29 12.62
C SER A 218 -1.92 10.82 12.05
N GLN A 219 -1.97 11.85 11.20
CA GLN A 219 -0.77 12.55 10.73
C GLN A 219 -0.10 13.32 11.85
N LEU A 220 -0.82 14.00 12.74
CA LEU A 220 -0.25 14.62 13.94
C LEU A 220 0.37 13.58 14.90
N ASN A 221 -0.19 12.38 15.00
CA ASN A 221 0.40 11.27 15.75
C ASN A 221 1.57 10.58 15.03
N SER A 222 1.62 10.61 13.70
CA SER A 222 2.76 10.10 12.92
C SER A 222 3.90 11.12 12.86
N ILE A 223 3.59 12.42 12.88
CA ILE A 223 4.54 13.53 12.95
C ILE A 223 5.09 13.65 14.37
N SER A 224 4.31 13.38 15.43
CA SER A 224 4.85 13.28 16.79
C SER A 224 5.78 12.08 16.98
N LEU A 225 5.56 10.97 16.26
CA LEU A 225 6.47 9.81 16.22
C LEU A 225 7.71 10.04 15.34
N GLN A 226 7.63 10.86 14.29
CA GLN A 226 8.79 11.27 13.50
C GLN A 226 9.62 12.37 14.16
N LEU A 227 9.01 13.26 14.95
CA LEU A 227 9.73 14.27 15.73
C LEU A 227 10.45 13.69 16.97
N TRP A 228 10.02 12.54 17.49
CA TRP A 228 10.78 11.82 18.54
C TRP A 228 11.93 10.95 18.00
N ASN A 229 11.86 10.50 16.74
CA ASN A 229 12.94 9.72 16.09
C ASN A 229 13.89 10.56 15.22
N GLY A 230 13.64 11.88 15.10
CA GLY A 230 14.42 12.81 14.27
C GLY A 230 15.47 13.64 15.01
N VAL A 231 15.62 13.50 16.33
CA VAL A 231 16.64 14.20 17.13
C VAL A 231 17.55 13.20 17.84
N ASN A 232 18.29 12.41 17.07
CA ASN A 232 19.66 11.99 17.40
C ASN A 232 20.25 11.13 16.27
N VAL A 233 20.71 11.79 15.22
CA VAL A 233 21.85 11.30 14.44
C VAL A 233 22.68 12.49 14.02
N ASN A 234 23.61 12.87 14.89
CA ASN A 234 24.92 13.42 14.54
C ASN A 234 25.84 13.13 15.73
N TRP A 235 27.05 12.65 15.40
CA TRP A 235 28.15 12.11 16.23
C TRP A 235 28.10 10.61 16.51
#